data_AF-A0AAN9ED83-F1
#
_entry.id   AF-A0AAN9ED83-F1
#
_cell.length_a   1.000
_cell.length_b   1.000
_cell.length_c   1.000
_cell.angle_alpha   90.00
_cell.angle_beta   90.00
_cell.angle_gamma   90.00
#
_symmetry.space_group_name_H-M   'P 1'
#
loop_
_entity.id
_entity.type
_entity.pdbx_description
1 polymer ?
#
loop_
_entity_poly.entity_id
_entity_poly.type
_entity_poly.pdbx_seq_one_letter_code
_entity_poly.pdbx_strand_id
1 'polypeptide(L)'
;MRLSLLCKTFPSLDPRTGEVIARVAEGHSEDVDRAVAAARKAFDQGPWPKMTAYAGLPPGVLNIVSGYGPTAGAALASHMDVDKLAFTGSTETGKVVLQLAAKSNLKDVTLELGGKSPFIIDSDQFQKIFKYIRSGVESGATLETGGDRFGNKGYYVQPTVFSNVQDDMLIAKDEIFGPVQSILKYECNEYYFAENVII
;
A
#
# COMPACT_ATOMS: atom_id res chain seq x y z
N MET A 1 -23.32 9.89 14.31
CA MET A 1 -22.83 8.55 13.91
C MET A 1 -21.51 8.31 14.64
N ARG A 2 -21.36 7.26 15.46
CA ARG A 2 -20.07 6.93 16.10
C ARG A 2 -19.13 6.33 15.05
N LEU A 3 -17.97 6.95 14.85
CA LEU A 3 -16.99 6.61 13.80
C LEU A 3 -16.32 5.22 14.01
N SER A 4 -16.20 4.76 15.25
CA SER A 4 -15.78 3.40 15.61
C SER A 4 -16.62 2.94 16.81
N LEU A 5 -17.09 1.70 16.79
CA LEU A 5 -17.87 1.12 17.89
C LEU A 5 -17.04 0.95 19.16
N LEU A 6 -15.75 0.63 19.01
CA LEU A 6 -14.82 0.45 20.11
C LEU A 6 -14.28 1.77 20.67
N CYS A 7 -14.63 2.92 20.05
CA CYS A 7 -14.09 4.25 20.38
C CYS A 7 -12.55 4.30 20.38
N LYS A 8 -11.90 3.37 19.65
CA LYS A 8 -10.45 3.35 19.47
C LYS A 8 -10.05 4.36 18.40
N THR A 9 -8.85 4.89 18.53
CA THR A 9 -8.26 5.81 17.56
C THR A 9 -6.77 5.56 17.40
N PHE A 10 -6.25 5.79 16.20
CA PHE A 10 -4.82 5.76 15.92
C PHE A 10 -4.33 7.13 15.40
N PRO A 11 -3.07 7.51 15.65
CA PRO A 11 -2.54 8.78 15.16
C PRO A 11 -2.24 8.73 13.66
N SER A 12 -2.63 9.79 12.94
CA SER A 12 -2.09 10.12 11.62
C SER A 12 -0.94 11.10 11.81
N LEU A 13 0.24 10.74 11.28
CA LEU A 13 1.47 11.49 11.50
C LEU A 13 1.81 12.37 10.30
N ASP A 14 2.37 13.54 10.55
CA ASP A 14 2.99 14.38 9.53
C ASP A 14 4.38 13.83 9.19
N PRO A 15 4.64 13.34 7.97
CA PRO A 15 5.94 12.77 7.64
C PRO A 15 7.10 13.79 7.65
N ARG A 16 6.80 15.10 7.68
CA ARG A 16 7.78 16.19 7.72
C ARG A 16 8.33 16.40 9.12
N THR A 17 7.50 16.17 10.14
CA THR A 17 7.83 16.49 11.54
C THR A 17 7.82 15.25 12.44
N GLY A 18 7.07 14.21 12.08
CA GLY A 18 6.74 13.06 12.93
C GLY A 18 5.63 13.36 13.95
N GLU A 19 5.05 14.57 13.94
CA GLU A 19 4.02 14.97 14.89
C GLU A 19 2.64 14.45 14.49
N VAL A 20 1.74 14.33 15.47
CA VAL A 20 0.36 13.89 15.24
C VAL A 20 -0.43 15.02 14.60
N ILE A 21 -0.95 14.80 13.39
CA ILE A 21 -1.89 15.71 12.71
C ILE A 21 -3.28 15.57 13.34
N ALA A 22 -3.75 14.33 13.45
CA ALA A 22 -5.08 14.02 13.96
C ALA A 22 -5.13 12.59 14.51
N ARG A 23 -6.15 12.33 15.33
CA ARG A 23 -6.51 10.97 15.75
C ARG A 23 -7.68 10.49 14.91
N VAL A 24 -7.47 9.41 14.17
CA VAL A 24 -8.47 8.81 13.27
C VAL A 24 -9.14 7.66 13.97
N ALA A 25 -10.44 7.47 13.75
CA ALA A 25 -11.17 6.32 14.28
C ALA A 25 -10.58 5.00 13.75
N GLU A 26 -10.42 4.03 14.64
CA GLU A 26 -9.89 2.71 14.30
C GLU A 26 -11.04 1.72 14.11
N GLY A 27 -11.41 1.49 12.86
CA GLY A 27 -12.42 0.53 12.44
C GLY A 27 -11.96 -0.90 12.70
N HIS A 28 -12.90 -1.73 13.15
CA HIS A 28 -12.74 -3.17 13.34
C HIS A 28 -13.82 -3.94 12.58
N SER A 29 -13.90 -5.25 12.77
CA SER A 29 -14.89 -6.14 12.16
C SER A 29 -16.31 -5.59 12.26
N GLU A 30 -16.73 -5.11 13.43
CA GLU A 30 -18.10 -4.63 13.65
C GLU A 30 -18.39 -3.34 12.86
N ASP A 31 -17.37 -2.51 12.63
CA ASP A 31 -17.50 -1.31 11.81
C ASP A 31 -17.61 -1.68 10.32
N VAL A 32 -16.86 -2.69 9.89
CA VAL A 32 -16.95 -3.28 8.55
C VAL A 32 -18.32 -3.89 8.32
N ASP A 33 -18.84 -4.69 9.26
CA ASP A 33 -20.16 -5.32 9.15
C ASP A 33 -21.26 -4.27 8.97
N ARG A 34 -21.22 -3.17 9.73
CA ARG A 34 -22.17 -2.04 9.57
C ARG A 34 -22.03 -1.37 8.21
N ALA A 35 -20.81 -1.16 7.73
CA ALA A 35 -20.56 -0.55 6.43
C ALA A 35 -21.08 -1.45 5.29
N VAL A 36 -20.84 -2.76 5.37
CA VAL A 36 -21.34 -3.73 4.39
C VAL A 36 -22.85 -3.81 4.44
N ALA A 37 -23.47 -3.84 5.62
CA ALA A 37 -24.93 -3.83 5.76
C ALA A 37 -25.56 -2.55 5.18
N ALA A 38 -24.93 -1.39 5.38
CA ALA A 38 -25.36 -0.13 4.78
C ALA A 38 -25.25 -0.15 3.26
N ALA A 39 -24.14 -0.70 2.72
CA ALA A 39 -23.93 -0.89 1.29
C ALA A 39 -24.97 -1.83 0.67
N ARG A 40 -25.24 -2.97 1.31
CA ARG A 40 -26.29 -3.92 0.90
C ARG A 40 -27.65 -3.27 0.86
N LYS A 41 -28.02 -2.55 1.92
CA LYS A 41 -29.28 -1.80 1.92
C LYS A 41 -29.36 -0.77 0.79
N ALA A 42 -28.28 -0.03 0.55
CA ALA A 42 -28.23 0.97 -0.51
C ALA A 42 -28.30 0.35 -1.92
N PHE A 43 -27.74 -0.84 -2.11
CA PHE A 43 -27.74 -1.57 -3.37
C PHE A 43 -29.05 -2.34 -3.61
N ASP A 44 -29.53 -3.12 -2.64
CA ASP A 44 -30.67 -4.02 -2.84
C ASP A 44 -32.01 -3.28 -2.78
N GLN A 45 -32.11 -2.27 -1.91
CA GLN A 45 -33.36 -1.58 -1.60
C GLN A 45 -33.30 -0.08 -1.92
N GLY A 46 -32.10 0.47 -2.06
CA GLY A 46 -31.89 1.89 -2.27
C GLY A 46 -32.20 2.35 -3.71
N PRO A 47 -32.28 3.67 -3.91
CA PRO A 47 -32.54 4.23 -5.23
C PRO A 47 -31.33 4.14 -6.15
N TRP A 48 -30.11 3.98 -5.61
CA TRP A 48 -28.85 4.13 -6.32
C TRP A 48 -28.69 3.29 -7.60
N PRO A 49 -29.00 1.98 -7.63
CA PRO A 49 -28.85 1.18 -8.85
C PRO A 49 -29.79 1.62 -10.00
N LYS A 50 -30.78 2.46 -9.70
CA LYS A 50 -31.81 2.93 -10.63
C LYS A 50 -31.70 4.43 -10.94
N MET A 51 -30.70 5.11 -10.37
CA MET A 51 -30.50 6.56 -10.53
C MET A 51 -29.65 6.88 -11.76
N THR A 52 -29.84 8.10 -12.29
CA THR A 52 -28.94 8.69 -13.30
C THR A 52 -27.80 9.44 -12.62
N ALA A 53 -26.66 9.58 -13.30
CA ALA A 53 -25.36 9.93 -12.71
C ALA A 53 -25.25 11.28 -11.97
N TYR A 54 -26.23 12.18 -12.05
CA TYR A 54 -26.11 13.57 -11.56
C TYR A 54 -26.77 13.85 -10.20
N ALA A 55 -27.31 12.84 -9.50
CA ALA A 55 -28.16 13.06 -8.34
C ALA A 55 -27.45 12.96 -6.96
N GLY A 56 -26.12 13.06 -6.93
CA GLY A 56 -25.33 12.89 -5.69
C GLY A 56 -25.34 11.44 -5.18
N LEU A 57 -24.58 11.14 -4.12
CA LEU A 57 -24.48 9.79 -3.56
C LEU A 57 -25.50 9.58 -2.43
N PRO A 58 -26.48 8.67 -2.57
CA PRO A 58 -27.36 8.27 -1.47
C PRO A 58 -26.57 7.70 -0.27
N PRO A 59 -27.13 7.78 0.95
CA PRO A 59 -26.52 7.18 2.12
C PRO A 59 -26.25 5.68 1.95
N GLY A 60 -25.08 5.22 2.39
CA GLY A 60 -24.66 3.82 2.29
C GLY A 60 -24.03 3.42 0.97
N VAL A 61 -24.06 4.27 -0.07
CA VAL A 61 -23.39 3.99 -1.35
C VAL A 61 -21.87 4.06 -1.20
N LEU A 62 -21.37 5.10 -0.52
CA LEU A 62 -19.96 5.22 -0.16
C LEU A 62 -19.81 5.09 1.35
N ASN A 63 -19.04 4.10 1.78
CA ASN A 63 -18.68 3.90 3.19
C ASN A 63 -17.15 3.89 3.29
N ILE A 64 -16.60 4.67 4.23
CA ILE A 64 -15.17 4.75 4.47
C ILE A 64 -14.91 4.22 5.88
N VAL A 65 -14.15 3.14 5.99
CA VAL A 65 -13.73 2.55 7.27
C VAL A 65 -12.21 2.61 7.35
N SER A 66 -11.69 3.56 8.12
CA SER A 66 -10.25 3.64 8.41
C SER A 66 -9.87 2.57 9.43
N GLY A 67 -8.78 1.85 9.22
CA GLY A 67 -8.31 0.81 10.13
C GLY A 67 -7.07 0.10 9.59
N TYR A 68 -6.53 -0.83 10.36
CA TYR A 68 -5.35 -1.59 9.97
C TYR A 68 -5.71 -2.78 9.06
N GLY A 69 -4.74 -3.20 8.26
CA GLY A 69 -4.87 -4.37 7.37
C GLY A 69 -5.31 -5.64 8.11
N PRO A 70 -4.65 -6.06 9.20
CA PRO A 70 -5.03 -7.27 9.94
C PRO A 70 -6.40 -7.23 10.64
N THR A 71 -6.98 -6.04 10.85
CA THR A 71 -8.27 -5.88 11.52
C THR A 71 -9.37 -5.56 10.52
N ALA A 72 -9.54 -4.29 10.14
CA ALA A 72 -10.56 -3.86 9.19
C ALA A 72 -10.37 -4.46 7.80
N GLY A 73 -9.13 -4.49 7.30
CA GLY A 73 -8.83 -5.03 5.96
C GLY A 73 -9.14 -6.51 5.84
N ALA A 74 -8.71 -7.31 6.82
CA ALA A 74 -8.97 -8.75 6.86
C ALA A 74 -10.47 -9.05 7.00
N ALA A 75 -11.16 -8.32 7.89
CA ALA A 75 -12.61 -8.44 8.06
C ALA A 75 -13.35 -8.19 6.73
N LEU A 76 -13.00 -7.13 6.01
CA LEU A 76 -13.58 -6.83 4.70
C LEU A 76 -13.28 -7.92 3.67
N ALA A 77 -12.03 -8.39 3.62
CA ALA A 77 -11.61 -9.41 2.65
C ALA A 77 -12.34 -10.74 2.84
N SER A 78 -12.60 -11.13 4.09
CA SER A 78 -13.33 -12.36 4.44
C SER A 78 -14.86 -12.21 4.51
N HIS A 79 -15.41 -11.01 4.40
CA HIS A 79 -16.84 -10.78 4.61
C HIS A 79 -17.69 -11.53 3.57
N MET A 80 -18.74 -12.24 4.01
CA MET A 80 -19.57 -13.09 3.14
C MET A 80 -20.48 -12.30 2.22
N ASP A 81 -20.90 -11.12 2.65
CA ASP A 81 -21.76 -10.23 1.86
C ASP A 81 -20.97 -9.19 1.04
N VAL A 82 -19.69 -9.43 0.73
CA VAL A 82 -18.94 -8.60 -0.23
C VAL A 82 -18.77 -9.38 -1.53
N ASP A 83 -19.21 -8.80 -2.65
CA ASP A 83 -19.22 -9.51 -3.94
C ASP A 83 -17.88 -9.44 -4.68
N LYS A 84 -17.12 -8.36 -4.48
CA LYS A 84 -15.86 -8.10 -5.19
C LYS A 84 -14.88 -7.31 -4.33
N LEU A 85 -13.59 -7.63 -4.46
CA LEU A 85 -12.48 -6.84 -3.93
C LEU A 85 -11.63 -6.26 -5.06
N ALA A 86 -11.17 -5.03 -4.86
CA ALA A 86 -10.08 -4.43 -5.60
C ALA A 86 -9.03 -3.97 -4.58
N PHE A 87 -7.79 -4.44 -4.72
CA PHE A 87 -6.73 -4.17 -3.75
C PHE A 87 -5.47 -3.69 -4.46
N THR A 88 -4.86 -2.63 -3.92
CA THR A 88 -3.56 -2.11 -4.34
C THR A 88 -2.64 -2.08 -3.14
N GLY A 89 -1.47 -2.69 -3.24
CA GLY A 89 -0.53 -2.73 -2.13
C GLY A 89 0.59 -3.74 -2.33
N SER A 90 1.15 -4.24 -1.22
CA SER A 90 2.26 -5.18 -1.29
C SER A 90 1.81 -6.55 -1.80
N THR A 91 2.70 -7.23 -2.53
CA THR A 91 2.51 -8.60 -3.01
C THR A 91 2.18 -9.56 -1.87
N GLU A 92 2.80 -9.39 -0.70
CA GLU A 92 2.53 -10.18 0.49
C GLU A 92 1.08 -10.03 0.97
N THR A 93 0.61 -8.79 1.11
CA THR A 93 -0.78 -8.53 1.53
C THR A 93 -1.77 -8.99 0.45
N GLY A 94 -1.45 -8.82 -0.83
CA GLY A 94 -2.26 -9.33 -1.93
C GLY A 94 -2.51 -10.83 -1.88
N LYS A 95 -1.48 -11.62 -1.55
CA LYS A 95 -1.62 -13.06 -1.32
C LYS A 95 -2.58 -13.37 -0.17
N VAL A 96 -2.50 -12.62 0.93
CA VAL A 96 -3.41 -12.76 2.07
C VAL A 96 -4.86 -12.43 1.67
N VAL A 97 -5.06 -11.33 0.93
CA VAL A 97 -6.39 -10.92 0.42
C VAL A 97 -7.02 -12.02 -0.43
N LEU A 98 -6.25 -12.62 -1.37
CA LEU A 98 -6.71 -13.76 -2.17
C LEU A 98 -7.08 -14.97 -1.30
N GLN A 99 -6.25 -15.31 -0.32
CA GLN A 99 -6.54 -16.43 0.57
C GLN A 99 -7.83 -16.21 1.38
N LEU A 100 -8.06 -15.00 1.87
CA LEU A 100 -9.27 -14.66 2.62
C LEU A 100 -10.52 -14.67 1.74
N ALA A 101 -10.43 -14.16 0.51
CA ALA A 101 -11.51 -14.26 -0.47
C ALA A 101 -11.82 -15.72 -0.82
N ALA A 102 -10.78 -16.53 -1.07
CA ALA A 102 -10.91 -17.95 -1.39
C ALA A 102 -11.53 -18.78 -0.25
N LYS A 103 -11.18 -18.48 1.01
CA LYS A 103 -11.71 -19.16 2.19
C LYS A 103 -13.11 -18.72 2.62
N SER A 104 -13.62 -17.62 2.06
CA SER A 104 -14.93 -17.08 2.41
C SER A 104 -15.98 -17.47 1.37
N ASN A 105 -16.29 -16.57 0.44
CA ASN A 105 -17.39 -16.72 -0.52
C ASN A 105 -16.91 -16.80 -1.98
N LEU A 106 -15.61 -16.98 -2.22
CA LEU A 106 -15.01 -17.01 -3.57
C LEU A 106 -15.27 -15.72 -4.37
N LYS A 107 -15.40 -14.58 -3.69
CA LYS A 107 -15.55 -13.26 -4.33
C LYS A 107 -14.41 -12.96 -5.32
N ASP A 108 -14.75 -12.28 -6.42
CA ASP A 108 -13.76 -11.86 -7.41
C ASP A 108 -12.78 -10.85 -6.81
N VAL A 109 -11.48 -11.04 -7.09
CA VAL A 109 -10.42 -10.15 -6.60
C VAL A 109 -9.62 -9.60 -7.77
N THR A 110 -9.48 -8.28 -7.83
CA THR A 110 -8.52 -7.60 -8.70
C THR A 110 -7.37 -7.08 -7.84
N LEU A 111 -6.14 -7.36 -8.24
CA LEU A 111 -4.94 -7.01 -7.50
C LEU A 111 -3.99 -6.16 -8.34
N GLU A 112 -3.62 -5.01 -7.80
CA GLU A 112 -2.49 -4.22 -8.27
C GLU A 112 -1.38 -4.36 -7.22
N LEU A 113 -0.56 -5.38 -7.41
CA LEU A 113 0.56 -5.68 -6.52
C LEU A 113 1.78 -4.95 -7.03
N GLY A 114 2.61 -4.48 -6.10
CA GLY A 114 3.81 -3.68 -6.36
C GLY A 114 4.54 -3.98 -7.67
N GLY A 115 5.09 -2.91 -8.22
CA GLY A 115 5.98 -2.85 -9.38
C GLY A 115 6.72 -1.53 -9.24
N LYS A 116 7.98 -1.46 -9.69
CA LYS A 116 9.08 -0.51 -9.39
C LYS A 116 8.78 1.01 -9.32
N SER A 117 7.68 1.47 -8.70
CA SER A 117 7.24 2.86 -8.56
C SER A 117 5.95 2.98 -7.72
N PRO A 118 6.01 2.80 -6.39
CA PRO A 118 5.33 3.78 -5.52
C PRO A 118 6.25 4.40 -4.44
N PHE A 119 5.88 5.60 -3.98
CA PHE A 119 6.62 6.38 -2.98
C PHE A 119 5.76 6.54 -1.71
N ILE A 120 6.06 5.79 -0.65
CA ILE A 120 5.40 5.88 0.66
C ILE A 120 6.40 6.50 1.64
N ILE A 121 5.97 7.46 2.46
CA ILE A 121 6.83 8.14 3.44
C ILE A 121 6.27 7.93 4.84
N ASP A 122 6.76 6.91 5.53
CA ASP A 122 6.53 6.69 6.96
C ASP A 122 7.81 6.16 7.63
N SER A 123 7.75 5.91 8.94
CA SER A 123 8.90 5.43 9.70
C SER A 123 9.41 4.06 9.25
N ASP A 124 8.51 3.15 8.92
CA ASP A 124 8.85 1.75 8.62
C ASP A 124 9.48 1.67 7.24
N GLN A 125 8.91 2.42 6.29
CA GLN A 125 9.45 2.59 4.95
C GLN A 125 10.79 3.33 4.97
N PHE A 126 10.96 4.34 5.82
CA PHE A 126 12.25 4.99 6.04
C PHE A 126 13.32 4.00 6.50
N GLN A 127 13.03 3.17 7.50
CA GLN A 127 13.97 2.12 7.97
C GLN A 127 14.24 1.08 6.89
N LYS A 128 13.22 0.67 6.13
CA LYS A 128 13.36 -0.26 5.00
C LYS A 128 14.32 0.28 3.96
N ILE A 129 14.20 1.55 3.56
CA ILE A 129 15.10 2.19 2.58
C ILE A 129 16.55 2.14 3.06
N PHE A 130 16.83 2.51 4.31
CA PHE A 130 18.21 2.45 4.84
C PHE A 130 18.76 1.03 4.92
N LYS A 131 17.92 0.03 5.19
CA LYS A 131 18.33 -1.39 5.11
C LYS A 131 18.78 -1.76 3.69
N TYR A 132 18.06 -1.32 2.65
CA TYR A 132 18.44 -1.58 1.27
C TYR A 132 19.70 -0.82 0.85
N ILE A 133 19.83 0.46 1.22
CA ILE A 133 21.04 1.25 0.95
C ILE A 133 22.25 0.55 1.58
N ARG A 134 22.16 0.14 2.84
CA ARG A 134 23.22 -0.59 3.53
C ARG A 134 23.55 -1.90 2.82
N SER A 135 22.54 -2.67 2.45
CA SER A 135 22.74 -3.92 1.70
C SER A 135 23.44 -3.68 0.36
N GLY A 136 23.13 -2.60 -0.35
CA GLY A 136 23.80 -2.26 -1.61
C GLY A 136 25.30 -2.06 -1.42
N VAL A 137 25.68 -1.27 -0.41
CA VAL A 137 27.09 -1.04 -0.06
C VAL A 137 27.77 -2.34 0.39
N GLU A 138 27.13 -3.10 1.29
CA GLU A 138 27.68 -4.36 1.82
C GLU A 138 27.84 -5.44 0.73
N SER A 139 26.97 -5.46 -0.28
CA SER A 139 27.07 -6.37 -1.43
C SER A 139 28.09 -5.92 -2.48
N GLY A 140 28.73 -4.75 -2.32
CA GLY A 140 29.78 -4.27 -3.22
C GLY A 140 29.30 -3.40 -4.39
N ALA A 141 28.05 -2.92 -4.37
CA ALA A 141 27.63 -1.87 -5.28
C ALA A 141 28.34 -0.55 -4.94
N THR A 142 28.55 0.30 -5.94
CA THR A 142 29.20 1.61 -5.76
C THR A 142 28.13 2.66 -5.48
N LEU A 143 28.20 3.31 -4.32
CA LEU A 143 27.32 4.42 -3.95
C LEU A 143 27.88 5.71 -4.58
N GLU A 144 27.25 6.18 -5.65
CA GLU A 144 27.70 7.36 -6.42
C GLU A 144 27.30 8.68 -5.75
N THR A 145 26.11 8.72 -5.17
CA THR A 145 25.58 9.89 -4.46
C THR A 145 24.46 9.50 -3.51
N GLY A 146 24.21 10.34 -2.52
CA GLY A 146 23.15 10.15 -1.53
C GLY A 146 23.50 9.05 -0.54
N GLY A 147 22.52 8.22 -0.21
CA GLY A 147 22.67 7.12 0.74
C GLY A 147 22.41 7.50 2.20
N ASP A 148 22.26 8.79 2.50
CA ASP A 148 22.07 9.30 3.85
C ASP A 148 20.71 9.97 4.08
N ARG A 149 20.43 10.24 5.36
CA ARG A 149 19.28 11.04 5.77
C ARG A 149 19.49 12.50 5.40
N PHE A 150 18.45 13.16 4.88
CA PHE A 150 18.47 14.61 4.70
C PHE A 150 17.89 15.32 5.94
N GLY A 151 18.74 16.10 6.62
CA GLY A 151 18.34 16.84 7.83
C GLY A 151 18.06 15.94 9.05
N ASN A 152 17.49 16.52 10.11
CA ASN A 152 17.32 15.87 11.42
C ASN A 152 15.85 15.67 11.85
N LYS A 153 14.88 16.09 11.02
CA LYS A 153 13.44 15.94 11.26
C LYS A 153 12.76 15.19 10.12
N GLY A 154 11.57 14.65 10.37
CA GLY A 154 10.78 13.92 9.37
C GLY A 154 11.43 12.62 8.88
N TYR A 155 10.98 12.14 7.73
CA TYR A 155 11.45 10.90 7.11
C TYR A 155 12.07 11.15 5.72
N TYR A 156 13.04 12.06 5.65
CA TYR A 156 13.68 12.44 4.38
C TYR A 156 14.94 11.62 4.09
N VAL A 157 14.97 10.98 2.93
CA VAL A 157 16.13 10.24 2.40
C VAL A 157 16.70 11.02 1.21
N GLN A 158 18.03 11.15 1.14
CA GLN A 158 18.68 11.76 -0.02
C GLN A 158 18.43 10.93 -1.29
N PRO A 159 18.24 11.57 -2.46
CA PRO A 159 18.29 10.86 -3.75
C PRO A 159 19.59 10.06 -3.87
N THR A 160 19.46 8.76 -4.02
CA THR A 160 20.54 7.80 -3.90
C THR A 160 20.74 7.10 -5.25
N VAL A 161 21.98 7.01 -5.72
CA VAL A 161 22.30 6.30 -6.97
C VAL A 161 23.38 5.27 -6.67
N PHE A 162 23.09 4.01 -7.01
CA PHE A 162 24.06 2.93 -7.03
C PHE A 162 24.47 2.62 -8.47
N SER A 163 25.77 2.47 -8.70
CA SER A 163 26.34 1.88 -9.91
C SER A 163 26.99 0.53 -9.59
N ASN A 164 27.42 -0.18 -10.64
CA ASN A 164 28.03 -1.50 -10.53
C ASN A 164 27.13 -2.54 -9.82
N VAL A 165 25.81 -2.39 -9.95
CA VAL A 165 24.83 -3.29 -9.35
C VAL A 165 24.79 -4.59 -10.17
N GLN A 166 24.84 -5.73 -9.47
CA GLN A 166 24.72 -7.07 -10.05
C GLN A 166 23.30 -7.61 -9.85
N ASP A 167 22.84 -8.47 -10.76
CA ASP A 167 21.46 -9.01 -10.77
C ASP A 167 21.11 -9.78 -9.49
N ASP A 168 22.11 -10.33 -8.81
CA ASP A 168 21.90 -11.12 -7.60
C ASP A 168 21.72 -10.28 -6.33
N MET A 169 22.03 -8.97 -6.38
CA MET A 169 21.92 -8.05 -5.26
C MET A 169 20.47 -7.76 -4.87
N LEU A 170 20.21 -7.57 -3.58
CA LEU A 170 18.86 -7.24 -3.10
C LEU A 170 18.31 -5.94 -3.71
N ILE A 171 19.17 -4.93 -3.92
CA ILE A 171 18.78 -3.66 -4.56
C ILE A 171 18.47 -3.78 -6.07
N ALA A 172 18.75 -4.92 -6.69
CA ALA A 172 18.33 -5.25 -8.05
C ALA A 172 17.02 -6.03 -8.09
N LYS A 173 16.81 -6.93 -7.12
CA LYS A 173 15.69 -7.87 -7.05
C LYS A 173 14.45 -7.30 -6.38
N ASP A 174 14.65 -6.54 -5.30
CA ASP A 174 13.58 -6.13 -4.42
C ASP A 174 13.11 -4.70 -4.71
N GLU A 175 11.83 -4.47 -4.47
CA GLU A 175 11.24 -3.15 -4.55
C GLU A 175 11.55 -2.31 -3.29
N ILE A 176 12.38 -1.29 -3.46
CA ILE A 176 12.88 -0.44 -2.37
C ILE A 176 11.81 0.54 -1.88
N PHE A 177 10.95 1.09 -2.76
CA PHE A 177 9.95 2.14 -2.46
C PHE A 177 10.57 3.45 -1.89
N GLY A 178 11.76 3.80 -2.35
CA GLY A 178 12.49 5.01 -1.93
C GLY A 178 13.22 5.66 -3.09
N PRO A 179 13.84 6.83 -2.89
CA PRO A 179 14.54 7.56 -3.95
C PRO A 179 15.91 6.92 -4.22
N VAL A 180 15.93 5.63 -4.57
CA VAL A 180 17.14 4.83 -4.79
C VAL A 180 17.13 4.27 -6.21
N GLN A 181 18.05 4.75 -7.03
CA GLN A 181 18.26 4.28 -8.39
C GLN A 181 19.37 3.23 -8.41
N SER A 182 19.06 2.04 -8.91
CA SER A 182 20.05 0.97 -9.17
C SER A 182 20.41 0.98 -10.66
N ILE A 183 21.69 1.19 -10.99
CA ILE A 183 22.21 1.14 -12.36
C ILE A 183 22.94 -0.20 -12.57
N LEU A 184 22.38 -1.03 -13.44
CA LEU A 184 22.93 -2.31 -13.85
C LEU A 184 23.61 -2.15 -15.22
N LYS A 185 24.79 -2.76 -15.38
CA LYS A 185 25.44 -2.87 -16.69
C LYS A 185 24.98 -4.16 -17.36
N TYR A 186 24.70 -4.11 -18.66
CA TYR A 186 24.42 -5.29 -19.47
C TYR A 186 25.37 -5.33 -20.66
N GLU A 187 25.78 -6.54 -21.07
CA GLU A 187 26.43 -6.78 -22.35
C GLU A 187 25.41 -7.36 -23.32
N CYS A 188 25.28 -6.74 -24.50
CA CYS A 188 24.24 -7.08 -25.46
C CYS A 188 24.68 -8.27 -26.33
N ASN A 189 24.43 -9.48 -25.87
CA ASN A 189 24.48 -10.69 -26.70
C ASN A 189 23.14 -11.43 -26.56
N GLU A 190 22.29 -11.28 -27.58
CA GLU A 190 20.98 -11.91 -27.80
C GLU A 190 19.88 -11.70 -26.71
N TYR A 191 18.83 -10.96 -27.09
CA TYR A 191 17.50 -10.83 -26.48
C TYR A 191 17.39 -10.86 -24.94
N TYR A 192 17.62 -9.71 -24.29
CA TYR A 192 17.12 -9.43 -22.95
C TYR A 192 16.12 -8.26 -22.99
N PHE A 193 14.91 -8.47 -22.45
CA PHE A 193 13.97 -7.39 -22.18
C PHE A 193 14.48 -6.62 -20.96
N ALA A 194 14.91 -5.37 -21.15
CA ALA A 194 15.32 -4.51 -20.05
C ALA A 194 14.11 -4.14 -19.17
N GLU A 195 14.11 -4.52 -17.89
CA GLU A 195 13.06 -4.20 -16.91
C GLU A 195 13.13 -2.78 -16.34
N ASN A 196 13.92 -1.89 -16.94
CA ASN A 196 14.03 -0.49 -16.51
C ASN A 196 13.58 0.45 -17.64
N VAL A 197 12.28 0.46 -17.93
CA VAL A 197 11.66 1.57 -18.65
C VAL A 197 11.24 2.59 -17.62
N ILE A 198 11.96 3.71 -17.57
CA ILE A 198 11.53 4.93 -16.88
C ILE A 198 10.48 5.59 -17.78
N ILE A 199 9.23 5.70 -17.30
CA ILE A 199 8.27 6.70 -17.77
C ILE A 199 7.99 7.66 -16.61
#